data_AF-A0A357ML26-F1
#
_entry.id   AF-A0A357ML26-F1
#
_cell.length_a   1.000
_cell.length_b   1.000
_cell.length_c   1.000
_cell.angle_alpha   90.00
_cell.angle_beta   90.00
_cell.angle_gamma   90.00
#
_symmetry.space_group_name_H-M   'P 1'
#
loop_
_entity.id
_entity.type
_entity.pdbx_description
1 polymer ?
#
loop_
_entity_poly.entity_id
_entity_poly.type
_entity_poly.pdbx_seq_one_letter_code
_entity_poly.pdbx_strand_id
1 'polypeptide(L)'
;MNVANRGAVGAHYDQLETRSADERAADLARALPEQIARAKALPGYAGLLDDVDPAAITGAAALAGLPVLRKSELSKAQAAHPPFGGFTTRTAEGFAHLFQSPGPIYEPGGIDHDWWRMGRFLHAAGIGKGDIV
;
A
#
# COMPACT_ATOMS: atom_id res chain seq x y z
N MET A 1 27.37 -20.43 -13.14
CA MET A 1 27.25 -20.79 -11.71
C MET A 1 25.96 -21.59 -11.57
N ASN A 2 26.04 -22.77 -10.96
CA ASN A 2 25.06 -23.85 -11.08
C ASN A 2 23.71 -23.52 -10.41
N VAL A 3 22.61 -23.50 -11.18
CA VAL A 3 21.22 -23.29 -10.72
C VAL A 3 20.56 -24.60 -10.27
N ALA A 4 21.36 -25.65 -10.04
CA ALA A 4 20.84 -26.91 -9.53
C ALA A 4 20.79 -26.87 -7.99
N ASN A 5 19.57 -27.00 -7.46
CA ASN A 5 19.25 -27.43 -6.11
C ASN A 5 19.28 -26.35 -5.00
N ARG A 6 18.36 -25.37 -5.06
CA ARG A 6 17.82 -24.79 -3.83
C ARG A 6 16.59 -25.61 -3.46
N GLY A 7 16.67 -26.31 -2.34
CA GLY A 7 15.61 -27.19 -1.82
C GLY A 7 14.27 -26.45 -1.70
N ALA A 8 13.20 -27.24 -1.61
CA ALA A 8 11.83 -26.76 -1.44
C ALA A 8 11.77 -25.55 -0.50
N VAL A 9 11.10 -24.47 -0.93
CA VAL A 9 10.85 -23.28 -0.10
C VAL A 9 10.29 -23.75 1.24
N GLY A 10 11.13 -23.68 2.27
CA GLY A 10 10.80 -24.11 3.61
C GLY A 10 9.99 -23.03 4.30
N ALA A 11 8.85 -23.42 4.90
CA ALA A 11 7.91 -22.56 5.62
C ALA A 11 7.38 -21.33 4.85
N HIS A 12 6.21 -20.85 5.24
CA HIS A 12 5.64 -19.59 4.76
C HIS A 12 6.43 -18.40 5.32
N TYR A 13 6.48 -17.26 4.62
CA TYR A 13 7.20 -16.07 5.09
C TYR A 13 6.63 -15.56 6.41
N ASP A 14 5.31 -15.53 6.52
CA ASP A 14 4.57 -15.21 7.75
C ASP A 14 3.22 -15.95 7.78
N GLN A 15 2.47 -15.79 8.89
CA GLN A 15 1.18 -16.45 9.10
C GLN A 15 0.06 -15.96 8.17
N LEU A 16 0.21 -14.80 7.53
CA LEU A 16 -0.85 -14.25 6.66
C LEU A 16 -0.93 -14.97 5.31
N GLU A 17 0.08 -15.77 4.94
CA GLU A 17 0.03 -16.66 3.78
C GLU A 17 -0.94 -17.84 3.97
N THR A 18 -1.07 -18.33 5.19
CA THR A 18 -1.84 -19.55 5.52
C THR A 18 -3.08 -19.30 6.35
N ARG A 19 -3.30 -18.07 6.83
CA ARG A 19 -4.51 -17.72 7.58
C ARG A 19 -5.77 -18.15 6.85
N SER A 20 -6.73 -18.61 7.64
CA SER A 20 -8.06 -19.02 7.17
C SER A 20 -8.81 -17.85 6.51
N ALA A 21 -9.88 -18.19 5.78
CA ALA A 21 -10.76 -17.19 5.20
C ALA A 21 -11.41 -16.31 6.28
N ASP A 22 -11.80 -16.91 7.41
CA ASP A 22 -12.47 -16.22 8.52
C ASP A 22 -11.52 -15.26 9.24
N GLU A 23 -10.27 -15.68 9.53
CA GLU A 23 -9.24 -14.78 10.08
C GLU A 23 -8.96 -13.62 9.14
N ARG A 24 -8.85 -13.88 7.83
CA ARG A 24 -8.66 -12.82 6.82
C ARG A 24 -9.83 -11.85 6.80
N ALA A 25 -11.06 -12.36 6.85
CA ALA A 25 -12.26 -11.52 6.86
C ALA A 25 -12.34 -10.66 8.12
N ALA A 26 -12.05 -11.22 9.29
CA ALA A 26 -12.01 -10.49 10.56
C ALA A 26 -10.94 -9.38 10.57
N ASP A 27 -9.74 -9.68 10.06
CA ASP A 27 -8.67 -8.68 9.92
C ASP A 27 -9.07 -7.52 9.00
N LEU A 28 -9.68 -7.83 7.84
CA LEU A 28 -10.14 -6.81 6.90
C LEU A 28 -11.27 -5.96 7.47
N ALA A 29 -12.20 -6.56 8.22
CA ALA A 29 -13.30 -5.86 8.86
C ALA A 29 -12.83 -4.82 9.88
N ARG A 30 -11.65 -5.00 10.47
CA ARG A 30 -11.00 -4.02 11.34
C ARG A 30 -10.13 -3.03 10.57
N ALA A 31 -9.27 -3.53 9.67
CA ALA A 31 -8.25 -2.71 9.01
C ALA A 31 -8.82 -1.75 7.96
N LEU A 32 -9.86 -2.15 7.22
CA LEU A 32 -10.42 -1.33 6.16
C LEU A 32 -11.08 -0.05 6.68
N PRO A 33 -11.96 -0.07 7.70
CA PRO A 33 -12.53 1.17 8.24
C PRO A 33 -11.46 2.13 8.74
N GLU A 34 -10.45 1.63 9.45
CA GLU A 34 -9.32 2.44 9.93
C GLU A 34 -8.57 3.09 8.77
N GLN A 35 -8.30 2.34 7.70
CA GLN A 35 -7.56 2.86 6.55
C GLN A 35 -8.36 3.89 5.77
N ILE A 36 -9.67 3.69 5.59
CA ILE A 36 -10.55 4.64 4.91
C ILE A 36 -10.71 5.90 5.77
N ALA A 37 -10.81 5.79 7.10
CA ALA A 37 -10.87 6.94 7.99
C ALA A 37 -9.58 7.78 7.92
N ARG A 38 -8.40 7.12 7.91
CA ARG A 38 -7.11 7.80 7.71
C ARG A 38 -7.07 8.53 6.37
N ALA A 39 -7.53 7.91 5.29
CA ALA A 39 -7.58 8.54 3.97
C ALA A 39 -8.54 9.74 3.95
N LYS A 40 -9.75 9.59 4.48
CA LYS A 40 -10.77 10.65 4.54
C LYS A 40 -10.30 11.88 5.31
N ALA A 41 -9.44 11.70 6.32
CA ALA A 41 -8.87 12.82 7.09
C ALA A 41 -7.80 13.63 6.33
N LEU A 42 -7.34 13.17 5.16
CA LEU A 42 -6.30 13.84 4.41
C LEU A 42 -6.87 14.90 3.46
N PRO A 43 -6.24 16.09 3.34
CA PRO A 43 -6.71 17.16 2.47
C PRO A 43 -6.87 16.75 1.00
N GLY A 44 -6.01 15.85 0.50
CA GLY A 44 -6.07 15.39 -0.91
C GLY A 44 -7.36 14.63 -1.24
N TYR A 45 -8.02 14.05 -0.23
CA TYR A 45 -9.29 13.33 -0.40
C TYR A 45 -10.53 14.20 -0.11
N ALA A 46 -10.36 15.47 0.27
CA ALA A 46 -11.48 16.38 0.49
C ALA A 46 -12.37 16.47 -0.76
N GLY A 47 -13.68 16.44 -0.58
CA GLY A 47 -14.66 16.35 -1.65
C GLY A 47 -14.83 14.93 -2.23
N LEU A 48 -13.76 14.14 -2.36
CA LEU A 48 -13.86 12.78 -2.91
C LEU A 48 -14.43 11.78 -1.90
N LEU A 49 -14.04 11.87 -0.63
CA LEU A 49 -14.46 10.93 0.42
C LEU A 49 -15.46 11.52 1.43
N ASP A 50 -15.97 12.73 1.20
CA ASP A 50 -16.81 13.46 2.16
C ASP A 50 -18.07 12.67 2.56
N ASP A 51 -18.73 12.03 1.59
CA ASP A 51 -19.95 11.23 1.81
C ASP A 51 -19.68 9.76 2.16
N VAL A 52 -18.41 9.33 2.17
CA VAL A 52 -18.06 7.94 2.50
C VAL A 52 -18.09 7.75 4.01
N ASP A 53 -18.89 6.80 4.51
CA ASP A 53 -18.78 6.32 5.88
C ASP A 53 -17.68 5.25 5.99
N PRO A 54 -16.54 5.53 6.65
CA PRO A 54 -15.48 4.53 6.80
C PRO A 54 -15.95 3.28 7.56
N ALA A 55 -16.86 3.41 8.53
CA ALA A 55 -17.33 2.30 9.35
C ALA A 55 -18.13 1.26 8.55
N ALA A 56 -18.69 1.66 7.41
CA ALA A 56 -19.40 0.76 6.51
C ALA A 56 -18.46 -0.09 5.61
N ILE A 57 -17.16 0.23 5.53
CA ILE A 57 -16.22 -0.45 4.65
C ILE A 57 -15.51 -1.58 5.40
N THR A 58 -16.24 -2.65 5.72
CA THR A 58 -15.73 -3.78 6.53
C THR A 58 -15.31 -5.00 5.71
N GLY A 59 -15.25 -4.89 4.38
CA GLY A 59 -14.89 -6.02 3.53
C GLY A 59 -14.62 -5.66 2.09
N ALA A 60 -14.08 -6.62 1.34
CA ALA A 60 -13.67 -6.42 -0.05
C ALA A 60 -14.82 -5.98 -0.96
N ALA A 61 -16.04 -6.50 -0.75
CA ALA A 61 -17.21 -6.10 -1.53
C ALA A 61 -17.58 -4.62 -1.32
N ALA A 62 -17.41 -4.09 -0.10
CA ALA A 62 -17.72 -2.69 0.21
C ALA A 62 -16.76 -1.70 -0.49
N LEU A 63 -15.54 -2.14 -0.84
CA LEU A 63 -14.59 -1.32 -1.61
C LEU A 63 -15.14 -0.91 -2.97
N ALA A 64 -16.02 -1.71 -3.58
CA ALA A 64 -16.62 -1.38 -4.87
C ALA A 64 -17.51 -0.12 -4.84
N GLY A 65 -17.98 0.29 -3.65
CA GLY A 65 -18.74 1.51 -3.45
C GLY A 65 -17.89 2.76 -3.29
N LEU A 66 -16.56 2.63 -3.19
CA LEU A 66 -15.67 3.78 -3.04
C LEU A 66 -15.47 4.51 -4.38
N PRO A 67 -15.40 5.84 -4.37
CA PRO A 67 -15.07 6.60 -5.56
C PRO A 67 -13.61 6.38 -5.97
N VAL A 68 -13.36 6.45 -7.28
CA VAL A 68 -12.02 6.19 -7.85
C VAL A 68 -11.24 7.49 -8.02
N LEU A 69 -10.11 7.60 -7.32
CA LEU A 69 -9.12 8.66 -7.57
C LEU A 69 -8.44 8.42 -8.92
N ARG A 70 -8.63 9.33 -9.87
CA ARG A 70 -7.99 9.25 -11.20
C ARG A 70 -6.59 9.82 -11.16
N LYS A 71 -5.69 9.27 -12.00
CA LYS A 71 -4.30 9.73 -12.12
C LYS A 71 -4.19 11.22 -12.48
N SER A 72 -5.10 11.75 -13.30
CA SER A 72 -5.15 13.17 -13.64
C SER A 72 -5.40 14.07 -12.43
N GLU A 73 -6.29 13.66 -11.52
CA GLU A 73 -6.60 14.42 -10.31
C GLU A 73 -5.44 14.38 -9.33
N LEU A 74 -4.74 13.25 -9.23
CA LEU A 74 -3.48 13.15 -8.48
C LEU A 74 -2.44 14.15 -9.01
N SER A 75 -2.21 14.19 -10.33
CA SER A 75 -1.28 15.15 -10.95
C SER A 75 -1.69 16.61 -10.71
N LYS A 76 -2.97 16.95 -10.85
CA LYS A 76 -3.48 18.30 -10.59
C LYS A 76 -3.28 18.72 -9.13
N ALA A 77 -3.60 17.83 -8.19
CA ALA A 77 -3.44 18.09 -6.77
C ALA A 77 -1.97 18.30 -6.41
N GLN A 78 -1.05 17.49 -6.94
CA GLN A 78 0.38 17.68 -6.70
C GLN A 78 0.93 18.96 -7.34
N ALA A 79 0.41 19.38 -8.49
CA ALA A 79 0.77 20.66 -9.10
C ALA A 79 0.30 21.86 -8.25
N ALA A 80 -0.89 21.77 -7.64
CA ALA A 80 -1.43 22.80 -6.76
C ALA A 80 -0.78 22.80 -5.37
N HIS A 81 -0.48 21.61 -4.84
CA HIS A 81 0.03 21.39 -3.49
C HIS A 81 1.21 20.39 -3.49
N PRO A 82 2.39 20.81 -3.95
CA PRO A 82 3.55 19.93 -4.04
C PRO A 82 4.06 19.49 -2.64
N PRO A 83 4.75 18.34 -2.54
CA PRO A 83 4.96 17.37 -3.62
C PRO A 83 3.83 16.34 -3.75
N PHE A 84 3.04 16.10 -2.70
CA PHE A 84 2.14 14.94 -2.63
C PHE A 84 0.65 15.26 -2.77
N GLY A 85 0.27 16.52 -3.01
CA GLY A 85 -1.13 16.88 -3.29
C GLY A 85 -2.06 16.69 -2.11
N GLY A 86 -1.51 16.63 -0.88
CA GLY A 86 -2.29 16.36 0.33
C GLY A 86 -2.70 14.89 0.53
N PHE A 87 -2.14 13.94 -0.24
CA PHE A 87 -2.48 12.51 -0.15
C PHE A 87 -1.63 11.69 0.83
N THR A 88 -0.72 12.32 1.58
CA THR A 88 0.18 11.65 2.52
C THR A 88 -0.07 12.10 3.96
N THR A 89 0.13 11.20 4.91
CA THR A 89 0.03 11.47 6.36
C THR A 89 1.25 12.18 6.94
N ARG A 90 2.30 12.37 6.14
CA ARG A 90 3.56 13.03 6.50
C ARG A 90 3.94 14.05 5.43
N THR A 91 4.74 15.03 5.81
CA THR A 91 5.41 15.94 4.87
C THR A 91 6.56 15.21 4.15
N ALA A 92 7.16 15.86 3.15
CA ALA A 92 8.26 15.31 2.35
C ALA A 92 9.43 14.83 3.21
N GLU A 93 9.79 15.57 4.25
CA GLU A 93 10.91 15.31 5.14
C GLU A 93 10.66 14.09 6.04
N GLY A 94 9.40 13.63 6.15
CA GLY A 94 9.02 12.43 6.90
C GLY A 94 9.20 11.12 6.14
N PHE A 95 9.70 11.17 4.91
CA PHE A 95 10.00 10.01 4.06
C PHE A 95 11.50 9.95 3.74
N ALA A 96 12.01 8.73 3.59
CA ALA A 96 13.42 8.50 3.28
C ALA A 96 13.76 8.83 1.82
N HIS A 97 12.79 8.62 0.91
CA HIS A 97 12.96 8.85 -0.52
C HIS A 97 11.72 9.53 -1.11
N LEU A 98 11.95 10.34 -2.14
CA LEU A 98 10.92 10.84 -3.05
C LEU A 98 11.20 10.28 -4.43
N PHE A 99 10.30 9.42 -4.93
CA PHE A 99 10.39 8.88 -6.28
C PHE A 99 9.57 9.73 -7.23
N GLN A 100 10.06 9.91 -8.46
CA GLN A 100 9.32 10.58 -9.51
C GLN A 100 9.17 9.62 -10.69
N SER A 101 7.92 9.30 -11.05
CA SER A 101 7.61 8.60 -12.30
C SER A 101 8.04 9.46 -13.50
N PRO A 102 8.16 8.93 -14.75
CA PRO A 102 8.18 9.79 -15.92
C PRO A 102 6.89 10.65 -15.98
N GLY A 103 6.97 11.92 -15.56
CA GLY A 103 5.84 12.83 -15.32
C GLY A 103 5.94 13.62 -13.99
N PRO A 104 4.97 14.49 -13.67
CA PRO A 104 5.04 15.36 -12.49
C PRO A 104 4.51 14.70 -11.20
N ILE A 105 4.44 13.36 -11.12
CA ILE A 105 3.93 12.66 -9.94
C ILE A 105 5.10 12.20 -9.06
N TYR A 106 5.07 12.63 -7.81
CA TYR A 106 5.94 12.23 -6.73
C TYR A 106 5.28 11.18 -5.83
N GLU A 107 6.05 10.19 -5.43
CA GLU A 107 5.63 9.09 -4.56
C GLU A 107 6.58 8.97 -3.36
N PRO A 108 6.05 8.81 -2.13
CA PRO A 108 6.87 8.66 -0.94
C PRO A 108 7.47 7.25 -0.83
N GLY A 109 8.73 7.18 -0.44
CA GLY A 109 9.44 5.94 -0.14
C GLY A 109 9.95 5.89 1.30
N GLY A 110 9.67 4.79 1.99
CA GLY A 110 10.23 4.47 3.31
C GLY A 110 11.29 3.38 3.21
N ILE A 111 12.01 3.20 4.31
CA ILE A 111 13.02 2.14 4.50
C ILE A 111 12.68 1.19 5.66
N ASP A 112 11.48 1.33 6.22
CA ASP A 112 10.98 0.42 7.25
C ASP A 112 10.89 -1.00 6.69
N HIS A 113 10.91 -1.99 7.59
CA HIS A 113 10.87 -3.40 7.23
C HIS A 113 9.70 -3.70 6.29
N ASP A 114 10.01 -4.27 5.13
CA ASP A 114 9.05 -4.66 4.08
C ASP A 114 8.10 -3.52 3.64
N TRP A 115 8.58 -2.27 3.60
CA TRP A 115 7.80 -1.10 3.16
C TRP A 115 7.02 -1.32 1.86
N TRP A 116 7.65 -1.98 0.88
CA TRP A 116 7.06 -2.27 -0.44
C TRP A 116 6.20 -3.54 -0.47
N ARG A 117 6.08 -4.25 0.65
CA ARG A 117 5.33 -5.52 0.78
C ARG A 117 5.79 -6.58 -0.22
N MET A 118 7.10 -6.61 -0.48
CA MET A 118 7.75 -7.53 -1.43
C MET A 118 8.27 -8.80 -0.73
N GLY A 119 8.35 -8.83 0.60
CA GLY A 119 8.94 -9.92 1.38
C GLY A 119 8.39 -11.30 1.02
N ARG A 120 7.07 -11.47 1.01
CA ARG A 120 6.40 -12.74 0.64
C ARG A 120 6.68 -13.15 -0.81
N PHE A 121 6.65 -12.19 -1.73
CA PHE A 121 6.93 -12.44 -3.15
C PHE A 121 8.36 -12.94 -3.35
N LEU A 122 9.34 -12.24 -2.76
CA LEU A 122 10.76 -12.59 -2.87
C LEU A 122 11.04 -13.94 -2.20
N HIS A 123 10.46 -14.19 -1.02
CA HIS A 123 10.57 -15.48 -0.33
C HIS A 123 10.01 -16.64 -1.17
N ALA A 124 8.80 -16.47 -1.73
CA ALA A 124 8.19 -17.46 -2.61
C ALA A 124 9.00 -17.71 -3.90
N ALA A 125 9.71 -16.69 -4.40
CA ALA A 125 10.63 -16.80 -5.53
C ALA A 125 11.97 -17.46 -5.17
N GLY A 126 12.20 -17.80 -3.88
CA GLY A 126 13.48 -18.35 -3.40
C GLY A 126 14.62 -17.34 -3.35
N ILE A 127 14.29 -16.04 -3.44
CA ILE A 127 15.23 -14.93 -3.33
C ILE A 127 15.48 -14.67 -1.84
N GLY A 128 16.74 -14.63 -1.46
CA GLY A 128 17.16 -14.42 -0.08
C GLY A 128 18.58 -13.88 0.05
N LYS A 129 19.14 -14.05 1.24
CA LYS A 129 20.48 -13.55 1.56
C LYS A 129 21.51 -14.11 0.58
N GLY A 130 22.23 -13.21 -0.10
CA GLY A 130 23.29 -13.55 -1.06
C GLY A 130 22.85 -13.47 -2.52
N ASP A 131 21.56 -13.27 -2.79
CA ASP A 131 21.08 -13.02 -4.15
C ASP A 131 21.25 -11.54 -4.54
N ILE A 132 21.41 -11.30 -5.84
CA ILE A 132 21.46 -9.97 -6.47
C ILE A 132 20.16 -9.80 -7.26
N VAL A 133 19.45 -8.70 -7.03
CA VAL A 133 18.14 -8.35 -7.61
C VAL A 133 18.22 -6.98 -8.26
#